data_AF-A0A099W0L1-F1
#
_entry.id   AF-A0A099W0L1-F1
#
_cell.length_a   1.000
_cell.length_b   1.000
_cell.length_c   1.000
_cell.angle_alpha   90.00
_cell.angle_beta   90.00
_cell.angle_gamma   90.00
#
_symmetry.space_group_name_H-M   'P 1'
#
loop_
_entity.id
_entity.type
_entity.pdbx_description
1 polymer ?
#
loop_
_entity_poly.entity_id
_entity_poly.type
_entity_poly.pdbx_seq_one_letter_code
_entity_poly.pdbx_strand_id
1 'polypeptide(L)'
;MVDYKSDITCDYNNNISPRHSKKQIFFLTLMMLFLSIGSQFNVQIGLAFKPYMLLFLVLMIYYTPKMTISKLLFCEVAFIGYYVYYDLRGVITAYPAASLRAIGATFILIVFYFFCRYWLNRIRWRDIEWAIIISGFVFNILSFAYYVMGLVNLGFNMHGNGIREMGVMIDRNFARLLGLTNDPNIFVFINMLFIAYFLTHREKWWNLLGGFIAILCVMLTLSRGAIISLVIVLVLCLLVGSWKSKLLMILGSVGFFLLANFFFDQFMEVSLWELMVERFGTVGEDGGSGRFDIWTDGFAYFMDKPLFGIGSFNFQAYHSFEAGKAIFMHNSFLEILVETGIVGMMLYVTAIVAILWALIKAALVDREQWWLVIALIGYLSMMTSLSLILNEIFFFFFVLVARSLKEKEANIERRKGWRT
;
A
#
# COMPACT_ATOMS: atom_id res chain seq x y z
N MET A 1 -26.56 43.68 20.84
CA MET A 1 -26.85 42.70 21.91
C MET A 1 -27.99 41.84 21.37
N VAL A 2 -27.82 40.57 21.02
CA VAL A 2 -27.26 39.48 21.83
C VAL A 2 -26.44 38.52 20.96
N ASP A 3 -25.34 38.08 21.54
CA ASP A 3 -24.26 37.23 21.01
C ASP A 3 -24.72 35.76 20.99
N TYR A 4 -24.53 35.03 19.88
CA TYR A 4 -24.77 33.58 19.81
C TYR A 4 -23.43 32.85 19.87
N LYS A 5 -22.85 32.83 21.07
CA LYS A 5 -21.78 31.90 21.48
C LYS A 5 -22.20 31.24 22.78
N SER A 6 -21.86 29.95 22.88
CA SER A 6 -21.97 29.01 24.00
C SER A 6 -23.37 28.60 24.48
N ASP A 7 -23.67 27.31 24.32
CA ASP A 7 -24.03 26.38 25.42
C ASP A 7 -23.94 24.94 24.89
N ILE A 8 -22.90 24.16 25.25
CA ILE A 8 -22.74 23.34 26.47
C ILE A 8 -23.55 22.04 26.42
N THR A 9 -22.81 20.97 26.13
CA THR A 9 -22.90 19.58 26.64
C THR A 9 -24.24 19.09 27.19
N CYS A 10 -24.78 18.04 26.56
CA CYS A 10 -25.56 17.03 27.26
C CYS A 10 -24.87 15.67 27.10
N ASP A 11 -24.19 15.28 28.18
CA ASP A 11 -23.68 13.95 28.44
C ASP A 11 -24.88 13.02 28.67
N TYR A 12 -25.14 12.09 27.76
CA TYR A 12 -25.98 10.93 28.06
C TYR A 12 -25.09 9.70 28.25
N ASN A 13 -24.94 9.34 29.52
CA ASN A 13 -24.50 8.02 29.96
C ASN A 13 -25.46 6.96 29.40
N ASN A 14 -24.99 6.11 28.49
CA ASN A 14 -25.25 4.67 28.52
C ASN A 14 -24.37 3.90 27.51
N ASN A 15 -23.34 3.26 28.06
CA ASN A 15 -22.69 2.00 27.70
C ASN A 15 -21.99 1.78 26.32
N ILE A 16 -20.65 1.65 26.45
CA ILE A 16 -19.66 0.91 25.63
C ILE A 16 -18.96 1.71 24.52
N SER A 17 -17.99 2.53 24.91
CA SER A 17 -16.58 2.22 24.60
C SER A 17 -15.70 2.89 25.66
N PRO A 18 -14.68 2.21 26.22
CA PRO A 18 -13.81 2.86 27.20
C PRO A 18 -13.07 4.02 26.52
N ARG A 19 -12.87 5.11 27.27
CA ARG A 19 -11.87 6.16 26.98
C ARG A 19 -10.59 5.50 26.45
N HIS A 20 -10.03 6.06 25.36
CA HIS A 20 -8.75 5.71 24.73
C HIS A 20 -8.01 4.56 25.44
N SER A 21 -8.11 3.33 24.94
CA SER A 21 -7.09 2.36 25.31
C SER A 21 -5.83 2.77 24.57
N LYS A 22 -5.00 3.65 25.17
CA LYS A 22 -3.67 4.02 24.64
C LYS A 22 -2.88 2.79 24.21
N LYS A 23 -3.11 1.66 24.88
CA LYS A 23 -2.59 0.33 24.54
C LYS A 23 -3.04 -0.15 23.15
N GLN A 24 -4.32 -0.02 22.79
CA GLN A 24 -4.81 -0.44 21.46
C GLN A 24 -4.21 0.41 20.33
N ILE A 25 -4.11 1.73 20.51
CA ILE A 25 -3.45 2.61 19.53
C ILE A 25 -1.99 2.19 19.38
N PHE A 26 -1.29 1.99 20.49
CA PHE A 26 0.10 1.54 20.48
C PHE A 26 0.28 0.23 19.72
N PHE A 27 -0.53 -0.79 20.01
CA PHE A 27 -0.46 -2.08 19.31
C PHE A 27 -0.80 -1.95 17.82
N LEU A 28 -1.78 -1.11 17.45
CA LEU A 28 -2.15 -0.88 16.05
C LEU A 28 -1.04 -0.17 15.29
N THR A 29 -0.47 0.89 15.85
CA THR A 29 0.69 1.60 15.29
C THR A 29 1.87 0.64 15.14
N LEU A 30 2.16 -0.17 16.16
CA LEU A 30 3.24 -1.14 16.12
C LEU A 30 3.02 -2.18 15.02
N MET A 31 1.79 -2.69 14.86
CA MET A 31 1.44 -3.62 13.80
C MET A 31 1.60 -2.98 12.41
N MET A 32 1.04 -1.77 12.19
CA MET A 32 1.17 -1.05 10.93
C MET A 32 2.64 -0.75 10.58
N LEU A 33 3.45 -0.40 11.58
CA LEU A 33 4.87 -0.16 11.40
C LEU A 33 5.60 -1.45 10.98
N PHE A 34 5.39 -2.57 11.69
CA PHE A 34 6.05 -3.82 11.32
C PHE A 34 5.53 -4.44 10.02
N LEU A 35 4.26 -4.22 9.65
CA LEU A 35 3.75 -4.52 8.32
C LEU A 35 4.56 -3.74 7.26
N SER A 36 4.85 -2.47 7.55
CA SER A 36 5.57 -1.57 6.63
C SER A 36 7.08 -1.88 6.50
N ILE A 37 7.71 -2.36 7.57
CA ILE A 37 9.17 -2.62 7.65
C ILE A 37 9.54 -4.06 7.26
N GLY A 38 8.60 -5.00 7.34
CA GLY A 38 8.89 -6.45 7.37
C GLY A 38 9.53 -7.06 6.12
N SER A 39 9.73 -6.32 5.02
CA SER A 39 10.45 -6.87 3.84
C SER A 39 11.95 -7.05 4.08
N GLN A 40 12.55 -6.26 4.98
CA GLN A 40 13.98 -6.24 5.21
C GLN A 40 14.42 -7.08 6.41
N PHE A 41 13.56 -7.17 7.42
CA PHE A 41 13.83 -7.91 8.65
C PHE A 41 12.90 -9.12 8.70
N ASN A 42 13.35 -10.25 8.13
CA ASN A 42 12.63 -11.52 8.19
C ASN A 42 13.57 -12.68 8.51
N VAL A 43 13.03 -13.72 9.14
CA VAL A 43 13.72 -14.99 9.37
C VAL A 43 13.15 -16.01 8.40
N GLN A 44 14.01 -16.64 7.59
CA GLN A 44 13.59 -17.63 6.60
C GLN A 44 13.39 -19.00 7.27
N ILE A 45 12.14 -19.42 7.46
CA ILE A 45 11.77 -20.75 7.97
C ILE A 45 10.77 -21.37 6.97
N GLY A 46 11.23 -21.66 5.75
CA GLY A 46 10.39 -22.08 4.62
C GLY A 46 9.47 -20.97 4.05
N LEU A 47 9.13 -19.99 4.88
CA LEU A 47 8.44 -18.74 4.56
C LEU A 47 9.17 -17.59 5.27
N ALA A 48 9.05 -16.37 4.75
CA ALA A 48 9.64 -15.18 5.37
C ALA A 48 8.84 -14.81 6.63
N PHE A 49 9.33 -15.24 7.80
CA PHE A 49 8.71 -14.92 9.08
C PHE A 49 9.07 -13.49 9.49
N LYS A 50 8.05 -12.62 9.55
CA LYS A 50 8.21 -11.18 9.81
C LYS A 50 7.86 -10.83 11.27
N PRO A 51 8.47 -9.78 11.87
CA PRO A 51 8.23 -9.39 13.26
C PRO A 51 6.75 -9.17 13.63
N TYR A 52 5.94 -8.62 12.71
CA TYR A 52 4.51 -8.44 12.99
C TYR A 52 3.78 -9.76 13.17
N MET A 53 4.25 -10.87 12.56
CA MET A 53 3.60 -12.17 12.65
C MET A 53 3.64 -12.72 14.08
N LEU A 54 4.71 -12.46 14.83
CA LEU A 54 4.80 -12.83 16.25
C LEU A 54 3.82 -12.01 17.11
N LEU A 55 3.81 -10.68 16.92
CA LEU A 55 2.86 -9.79 17.60
C LEU A 55 1.41 -10.22 17.29
N PHE A 56 1.14 -10.49 16.02
CA PHE A 56 -0.14 -10.96 15.51
C PHE A 56 -0.53 -12.31 16.11
N LEU A 57 0.39 -13.27 16.20
CA LEU A 57 0.15 -14.59 16.82
C LEU A 57 -0.23 -14.45 18.31
N VAL A 58 0.49 -13.63 19.07
CA VAL A 58 0.20 -13.38 20.49
C VAL A 58 -1.18 -12.75 20.66
N LEU A 59 -1.52 -11.76 19.83
CA LEU A 59 -2.84 -11.14 19.84
C LEU A 59 -3.93 -12.14 19.41
N MET A 60 -3.67 -12.98 18.40
CA MET A 60 -4.57 -14.05 17.97
C MET A 60 -4.87 -15.00 19.12
N ILE A 61 -3.86 -15.57 19.79
CA ILE A 61 -4.07 -16.51 20.91
C ILE A 61 -4.98 -15.90 21.99
N TYR A 62 -4.81 -14.61 22.28
CA TYR A 62 -5.63 -13.90 23.28
C TYR A 62 -7.08 -13.68 22.83
N TYR A 63 -7.32 -13.38 21.55
CA TYR A 63 -8.61 -12.93 21.04
C TYR A 63 -9.43 -14.02 20.32
N THR A 64 -8.80 -15.07 19.78
CA THR A 64 -9.45 -16.15 19.02
C THR A 64 -10.61 -16.79 19.79
N PRO A 65 -10.52 -17.10 21.10
CA PRO A 65 -11.64 -17.68 21.85
C PRO A 65 -12.89 -16.80 21.91
N LYS A 66 -12.74 -15.49 21.63
CA LYS A 66 -13.80 -14.48 21.69
C LYS A 66 -14.26 -14.04 20.30
N MET A 67 -13.67 -14.60 19.24
CA MET A 67 -13.80 -14.08 17.89
C MET A 67 -15.15 -14.42 17.30
N THR A 68 -15.83 -13.40 16.74
CA THR A 68 -17.08 -13.58 16.00
C THR A 68 -16.91 -13.02 14.58
N ILE A 69 -17.43 -13.75 13.60
CA ILE A 69 -17.41 -13.32 12.20
C ILE A 69 -18.74 -12.64 11.90
N SER A 70 -18.72 -11.31 11.76
CA SER A 70 -19.89 -10.56 11.29
C SER A 70 -20.09 -10.75 9.78
N LYS A 71 -21.33 -10.54 9.30
CA LYS A 71 -21.71 -10.64 7.88
C LYS A 71 -20.70 -9.89 6.99
N LEU A 72 -20.32 -10.53 5.88
CA LEU A 72 -19.39 -9.98 4.90
C LEU A 72 -20.10 -9.04 3.92
N LEU A 73 -19.41 -7.97 3.53
CA LEU A 73 -19.83 -7.11 2.42
C LEU A 73 -19.57 -7.84 1.09
N PHE A 74 -20.30 -7.46 0.05
CA PHE A 74 -20.13 -8.06 -1.28
C PHE A 74 -18.70 -7.95 -1.81
N CYS A 75 -18.01 -6.82 -1.60
CA CYS A 75 -16.61 -6.66 -1.99
C CYS A 75 -15.67 -7.62 -1.24
N GLU A 76 -15.95 -7.92 0.04
CA GLU A 76 -15.18 -8.90 0.82
C GLU A 76 -15.39 -10.32 0.25
N VAL A 77 -16.63 -10.67 -0.09
CA VAL A 77 -16.98 -11.97 -0.70
C VAL A 77 -16.31 -12.13 -2.06
N ALA A 78 -16.33 -11.11 -2.92
CA ALA A 78 -15.68 -11.13 -4.22
C ALA A 78 -14.15 -11.28 -4.10
N PHE A 79 -13.53 -10.55 -3.16
CA PHE A 79 -12.10 -10.64 -2.89
C PHE A 79 -11.70 -12.03 -2.38
N ILE A 80 -12.40 -12.58 -1.38
CA ILE A 80 -12.14 -13.93 -0.88
C ILE A 80 -12.42 -14.98 -1.96
N GLY A 81 -13.49 -14.81 -2.75
CA GLY A 81 -13.83 -15.68 -3.86
C GLY A 81 -12.74 -15.76 -4.93
N TYR A 82 -12.09 -14.63 -5.24
CA TYR A 82 -10.91 -14.62 -6.09
C TYR A 82 -9.77 -15.47 -5.51
N TYR A 83 -9.43 -15.34 -4.23
CA TYR A 83 -8.34 -16.12 -3.62
C TYR A 83 -8.68 -17.61 -3.49
N VAL A 84 -9.94 -17.96 -3.25
CA VAL A 84 -10.38 -19.37 -3.30
C VAL A 84 -10.15 -19.92 -4.71
N TYR A 85 -10.49 -19.18 -5.76
CA TYR A 85 -10.20 -19.59 -7.12
C TYR A 85 -8.69 -19.63 -7.42
N TYR A 86 -7.91 -18.66 -6.94
CA TYR A 86 -6.44 -18.63 -7.05
C TYR A 86 -5.82 -19.89 -6.45
N ASP A 87 -6.27 -20.31 -5.27
CA ASP A 87 -5.79 -21.52 -4.60
C ASP A 87 -6.23 -22.79 -5.33
N LEU A 88 -7.47 -22.85 -5.84
CA LEU A 88 -7.94 -23.98 -6.67
C LEU A 88 -7.10 -24.14 -7.93
N ARG A 89 -6.69 -23.03 -8.57
CA ARG A 89 -5.78 -23.07 -9.71
C ARG A 89 -4.38 -23.56 -9.34
N GLY A 90 -3.99 -23.46 -8.08
CA GLY A 90 -2.73 -24.00 -7.55
C GLY A 90 -2.71 -25.51 -7.38
N VAL A 91 -3.87 -26.19 -7.42
CA VAL A 91 -3.93 -27.66 -7.33
C VAL A 91 -3.61 -28.32 -8.66
N ILE A 92 -3.88 -27.64 -9.78
CA ILE A 92 -3.74 -28.19 -11.14
C ILE A 92 -2.66 -27.39 -11.90
N THR A 93 -1.39 -27.72 -11.62
CA THR A 93 -0.22 -27.01 -12.19
C THR A 93 0.95 -27.95 -12.46
N ALA A 94 1.91 -27.49 -13.27
CA ALA A 94 3.15 -28.21 -13.55
C ALA A 94 4.16 -28.15 -12.39
N TYR A 95 4.07 -27.14 -11.52
CA TYR A 95 4.98 -26.91 -10.38
C TYR A 95 4.21 -26.86 -9.04
N PRO A 96 3.67 -28.00 -8.57
CA PRO A 96 2.79 -28.04 -7.40
C PRO A 96 3.45 -27.59 -6.10
N ALA A 97 4.78 -27.73 -5.96
CA ALA A 97 5.50 -27.26 -4.77
C ALA A 97 5.47 -25.73 -4.62
N ALA A 98 5.50 -24.99 -5.72
CA ALA A 98 5.40 -23.53 -5.70
C ALA A 98 3.97 -23.10 -5.31
N SER A 99 2.96 -23.74 -5.91
CA SER A 99 1.55 -23.50 -5.60
C SER A 99 1.18 -23.88 -4.18
N LEU A 100 1.72 -24.95 -3.62
CA LEU A 100 1.45 -25.33 -2.23
C LEU A 100 1.93 -24.25 -1.25
N ARG A 101 3.08 -23.62 -1.52
CA ARG A 101 3.54 -22.47 -0.73
C ARG A 101 2.61 -21.27 -0.86
N ALA A 102 2.10 -21.02 -2.08
CA ALA A 102 1.16 -19.94 -2.32
C ALA A 102 -0.18 -20.16 -1.61
N ILE A 103 -0.74 -21.38 -1.68
CA ILE A 103 -1.95 -21.76 -0.94
C ILE A 103 -1.74 -21.58 0.56
N GLY A 104 -0.58 -21.99 1.09
CA GLY A 104 -0.21 -21.75 2.49
C GLY A 104 -0.17 -20.25 2.83
N ALA A 105 0.41 -19.43 1.96
CA ALA A 105 0.45 -17.97 2.14
C ALA A 105 -0.95 -17.34 2.06
N THR A 106 -1.78 -17.72 1.08
CA THR A 106 -3.17 -17.27 0.96
C THR A 106 -3.96 -17.63 2.20
N PHE A 107 -3.84 -18.85 2.71
CA PHE A 107 -4.49 -19.30 3.93
C PHE A 107 -4.11 -18.42 5.13
N ILE A 108 -2.81 -18.17 5.33
CA ILE A 108 -2.30 -17.28 6.39
C ILE A 108 -2.88 -15.86 6.22
N LEU A 109 -2.94 -15.34 4.99
CA LEU A 109 -3.46 -14.00 4.69
C LEU A 109 -4.98 -13.89 4.91
N ILE A 110 -5.75 -14.94 4.63
CA ILE A 110 -7.19 -14.98 4.92
C ILE A 110 -7.42 -15.03 6.44
N VAL A 111 -6.66 -15.84 7.18
CA VAL A 111 -6.70 -15.86 8.65
C VAL A 111 -6.33 -14.48 9.21
N PHE A 112 -5.27 -13.87 8.68
CA PHE A 112 -4.85 -12.50 8.97
C PHE A 112 -5.98 -11.50 8.74
N TYR A 113 -6.63 -11.57 7.58
CA TYR A 113 -7.74 -10.72 7.22
C TYR A 113 -8.89 -10.79 8.23
N PHE A 114 -9.39 -11.99 8.54
CA PHE A 114 -10.52 -12.17 9.46
C PHE A 114 -10.17 -11.74 10.89
N PHE A 115 -8.95 -12.00 11.35
CA PHE A 115 -8.49 -11.52 12.63
C PHE A 115 -8.45 -9.99 12.68
N CYS A 116 -7.78 -9.35 11.72
CA CYS A 116 -7.68 -7.89 11.66
C CYS A 116 -9.08 -7.27 11.56
N ARG A 117 -9.98 -7.87 10.79
CA ARG A 117 -11.37 -7.44 10.67
C ARG A 117 -12.08 -7.47 12.01
N TYR A 118 -11.95 -8.55 12.77
CA TYR A 118 -12.52 -8.62 14.11
C TYR A 118 -11.88 -7.60 15.06
N TRP A 119 -10.55 -7.49 15.04
CA TRP A 119 -9.81 -6.64 15.95
C TRP A 119 -10.08 -5.14 15.72
N LEU A 120 -10.06 -4.69 14.46
CA LEU A 120 -10.32 -3.28 14.11
C LEU A 120 -11.76 -2.84 14.43
N ASN A 121 -12.74 -3.76 14.46
CA ASN A 121 -14.12 -3.42 14.89
C ASN A 121 -14.18 -3.00 16.37
N ARG A 122 -13.17 -3.35 17.18
CA ARG A 122 -13.08 -2.96 18.59
C ARG A 122 -12.34 -1.64 18.81
N ILE A 123 -11.80 -1.06 17.74
CA ILE A 123 -11.04 0.20 17.77
C ILE A 123 -11.92 1.29 17.15
N ARG A 124 -11.92 2.47 17.77
CA ARG A 124 -12.64 3.63 17.24
C ARG A 124 -11.98 4.09 15.95
N TRP A 125 -12.78 4.54 14.99
CA TRP A 125 -12.26 5.00 13.70
C TRP A 125 -11.16 6.07 13.83
N ARG A 126 -11.39 7.07 14.69
CA ARG A 126 -10.40 8.12 14.98
C ARG A 126 -9.08 7.59 15.54
N ASP A 127 -9.09 6.50 16.29
CA ASP A 127 -7.88 5.89 16.84
C ASP A 127 -7.08 5.14 15.74
N ILE A 128 -7.77 4.61 14.72
CA ILE A 128 -7.15 4.03 13.51
C ILE A 128 -6.49 5.13 12.68
N GLU A 129 -7.17 6.26 12.49
CA GLU A 129 -6.62 7.44 11.80
C GLU A 129 -5.33 7.95 12.47
N TRP A 130 -5.32 8.04 13.80
CA TRP A 130 -4.10 8.38 14.54
C TRP A 130 -2.99 7.36 14.37
N ALA A 131 -3.30 6.06 14.34
CA ALA A 131 -2.31 5.03 14.08
C ALA A 131 -1.72 5.15 12.66
N ILE A 132 -2.53 5.50 11.64
CA ILE A 132 -2.06 5.78 10.28
C ILE A 132 -1.11 6.98 10.26
N ILE A 133 -1.47 8.09 10.92
CA ILE A 133 -0.62 9.29 11.00
C ILE A 133 0.73 8.96 11.64
N ILE A 134 0.72 8.34 12.83
CA ILE A 134 1.95 8.04 13.56
C ILE A 134 2.80 7.05 12.77
N SER A 135 2.21 5.99 12.22
CA SER A 135 2.93 5.00 11.42
C SER A 135 3.55 5.62 10.17
N GLY A 136 2.83 6.50 9.48
CA GLY A 136 3.33 7.19 8.29
C GLY A 136 4.51 8.10 8.60
N PHE A 137 4.44 8.86 9.69
CA PHE A 137 5.57 9.68 10.15
C PHE A 137 6.79 8.84 10.50
N VAL A 138 6.61 7.84 11.37
CA VAL A 138 7.71 6.98 11.83
C VAL A 138 8.33 6.24 10.65
N PHE A 139 7.52 5.65 9.77
CA PHE A 139 8.00 4.92 8.59
C PHE A 139 8.84 5.80 7.67
N ASN A 140 8.37 7.00 7.32
CA ASN A 140 9.07 7.88 6.39
C ASN A 140 10.31 8.54 7.02
N ILE A 141 10.24 9.01 8.26
CA ILE A 141 11.39 9.64 8.94
C ILE A 141 12.52 8.63 9.12
N LEU A 142 12.21 7.42 9.61
CA LEU A 142 13.22 6.38 9.80
C LEU A 142 13.78 5.90 8.45
N SER A 143 12.95 5.81 7.40
CA SER A 143 13.42 5.46 6.05
C SER A 143 14.35 6.51 5.47
N PHE A 144 14.02 7.79 5.63
CA PHE A 144 14.88 8.90 5.20
C PHE A 144 16.20 8.91 5.97
N ALA A 145 16.16 8.75 7.30
CA ALA A 145 17.37 8.67 8.12
C ALA A 145 18.25 7.48 7.69
N TYR A 146 17.66 6.31 7.46
CA TYR A 146 18.38 5.11 7.03
C TYR A 146 19.00 5.24 5.63
N TYR A 147 18.33 5.95 4.73
CA TYR A 147 18.87 6.34 3.43
C TYR A 147 20.08 7.27 3.56
N VAL A 148 19.97 8.34 4.37
CA VAL A 148 21.07 9.30 4.61
C VAL A 148 22.28 8.60 5.25
N MET A 149 22.06 7.72 6.23
CA MET A 149 23.13 6.93 6.84
C MET A 149 23.87 6.08 5.79
N GLY A 150 23.15 5.47 4.85
CA GLY A 150 23.75 4.72 3.76
C GLY A 150 24.57 5.58 2.79
N LEU A 151 24.08 6.78 2.45
CA LEU A 151 24.86 7.75 1.64
C LEU A 151 26.16 8.16 2.33
N VAL A 152 26.10 8.44 3.64
CA VAL A 152 27.29 8.80 4.43
C VAL A 152 28.29 7.64 4.47
N ASN A 153 27.84 6.40 4.64
CA ASN A 153 28.71 5.21 4.62
C ASN A 153 29.39 5.02 3.25
N LEU A 154 28.70 5.35 2.16
CA LEU A 154 29.26 5.31 0.81
C LEU A 154 30.14 6.52 0.49
N GLY A 155 30.32 7.46 1.43
CA GLY A 155 31.06 8.70 1.19
C GLY A 155 30.44 9.56 0.09
N PHE A 156 29.12 9.49 -0.09
CA PHE A 156 28.37 10.10 -1.18
C PHE A 156 28.82 9.68 -2.60
N ASN A 157 29.56 8.57 -2.71
CA ASN A 157 29.93 8.03 -4.01
C ASN A 157 28.73 7.32 -4.65
N MET A 158 28.19 7.93 -5.71
CA MET A 158 27.03 7.40 -6.44
C MET A 158 27.44 6.51 -7.61
N HIS A 159 28.72 6.26 -7.86
CA HIS A 159 29.15 5.43 -8.97
C HIS A 159 28.99 3.94 -8.65
N GLY A 160 28.31 3.23 -9.55
CA GLY A 160 28.18 1.78 -9.46
C GLY A 160 26.82 1.27 -9.91
N ASN A 161 26.66 -0.04 -9.77
CA ASN A 161 25.42 -0.72 -10.13
C ASN A 161 25.18 -1.90 -9.19
N GLY A 162 24.00 -1.94 -8.57
CA GLY A 162 23.61 -3.00 -7.64
C GLY A 162 24.25 -2.93 -6.26
N ILE A 163 24.89 -1.82 -5.89
CA ILE A 163 25.50 -1.65 -4.56
C ILE A 163 24.39 -1.31 -3.57
N ARG A 164 24.25 -2.07 -2.50
CA ARG A 164 23.25 -1.82 -1.45
C ARG A 164 23.98 -1.56 -0.15
N GLU A 165 23.65 -0.44 0.49
CA GLU A 165 24.20 -0.06 1.78
C GLU A 165 23.09 0.54 2.61
N MET A 166 22.76 -0.07 3.75
CA MET A 166 21.70 0.41 4.63
C MET A 166 20.38 0.68 3.87
N GLY A 167 19.88 1.93 3.89
CA GLY A 167 18.63 2.33 3.23
C GLY A 167 18.77 2.84 1.80
N VAL A 168 19.95 2.70 1.17
CA VAL A 168 20.22 3.15 -0.20
C VAL A 168 20.67 2.00 -1.11
N MET A 169 20.26 2.07 -2.38
CA MET A 169 20.81 1.27 -3.46
C MET A 169 21.40 2.17 -4.53
N ILE A 170 22.67 1.97 -4.88
CA ILE A 170 23.26 2.53 -6.09
C ILE A 170 22.91 1.60 -7.25
N ASP A 171 22.09 2.09 -8.17
CA ASP A 171 21.60 1.35 -9.33
C ASP A 171 21.79 2.22 -10.57
N ARG A 172 22.69 1.81 -11.47
CA ARG A 172 23.10 2.58 -12.67
C ARG A 172 23.48 4.02 -12.35
N ASN A 173 24.36 4.21 -11.39
CA ASN A 173 24.83 5.49 -10.86
C ASN A 173 23.78 6.36 -10.15
N PHE A 174 22.57 5.85 -9.91
CA PHE A 174 21.55 6.55 -9.13
C PHE A 174 21.54 6.06 -7.70
N ALA A 175 21.60 6.98 -6.73
CA ALA A 175 21.35 6.68 -5.33
C ALA A 175 19.84 6.65 -5.05
N ARG A 176 19.28 5.43 -4.92
CA ARG A 176 17.85 5.20 -4.79
C ARG A 176 17.49 4.87 -3.35
N LEU A 177 16.49 5.55 -2.81
CA LEU A 177 15.92 5.24 -1.50
C LEU A 177 15.23 3.88 -1.52
N LEU A 178 15.73 2.98 -0.67
CA LEU A 178 15.03 1.76 -0.24
C LEU A 178 14.25 2.01 1.04
N GLY A 179 14.79 2.87 1.91
CA GLY A 179 14.23 3.13 3.23
C GLY A 179 14.25 1.89 4.10
N LEU A 180 13.23 1.72 4.94
CA LEU A 180 13.05 0.51 5.76
C LEU A 180 12.52 -0.70 4.97
N THR A 181 12.62 -0.66 3.65
CA THR A 181 12.24 -1.76 2.77
C THR A 181 13.43 -2.20 1.94
N ASN A 182 13.32 -3.34 1.27
CA ASN A 182 14.37 -3.86 0.39
C ASN A 182 14.19 -3.50 -1.09
N ASP A 183 13.14 -2.76 -1.44
CA ASP A 183 12.81 -2.42 -2.82
C ASP A 183 12.16 -1.03 -2.90
N PRO A 184 12.64 -0.14 -3.79
CA PRO A 184 12.15 1.23 -3.89
C PRO A 184 10.66 1.31 -4.27
N ASN A 185 10.16 0.38 -5.08
CA ASN A 185 8.75 0.35 -5.46
C ASN A 185 7.89 -0.19 -4.31
N ILE A 186 8.36 -1.19 -3.56
CA ILE A 186 7.64 -1.68 -2.38
C ILE A 186 7.51 -0.55 -1.35
N PHE A 187 8.58 0.22 -1.10
CA PHE A 187 8.51 1.42 -0.26
C PHE A 187 7.35 2.33 -0.66
N VAL A 188 7.27 2.66 -1.96
CA VAL A 188 6.27 3.58 -2.50
C VAL A 188 4.87 2.99 -2.42
N PHE A 189 4.71 1.69 -2.72
CA PHE A 189 3.44 0.98 -2.58
C PHE A 189 2.87 1.19 -1.18
N ILE A 190 3.66 0.90 -0.15
CA ILE A 190 3.28 1.10 1.25
C ILE A 190 2.92 2.55 1.54
N ASN A 191 3.72 3.48 1.00
CA ASN A 191 3.56 4.91 1.23
C ASN A 191 2.29 5.50 0.60
N MET A 192 1.67 4.84 -0.40
CA MET A 192 0.42 5.32 -1.03
C MET A 192 -0.71 5.52 -0.02
N LEU A 193 -0.79 4.67 1.02
CA LEU A 193 -1.76 4.82 2.10
C LEU A 193 -1.56 6.12 2.88
N PHE A 194 -0.32 6.37 3.29
CA PHE A 194 0.04 7.52 4.11
C PHE A 194 -0.08 8.82 3.31
N ILE A 195 0.39 8.83 2.05
CA ILE A 195 0.29 9.97 1.15
C ILE A 195 -1.18 10.32 0.90
N ALA A 196 -2.02 9.34 0.56
CA ALA A 196 -3.45 9.57 0.34
C ALA A 196 -4.10 10.19 1.59
N TYR A 197 -3.81 9.66 2.77
CA TYR A 197 -4.35 10.20 4.02
C TYR A 197 -3.85 11.62 4.33
N PHE A 198 -2.54 11.86 4.26
CA PHE A 198 -1.94 13.17 4.57
C PHE A 198 -2.44 14.27 3.62
N LEU A 199 -2.51 13.98 2.32
CA LEU A 199 -2.89 14.96 1.30
C LEU A 199 -4.38 15.28 1.29
N THR A 200 -5.25 14.40 1.76
CA THR A 200 -6.68 14.71 1.92
C THR A 200 -6.99 15.42 3.23
N HIS A 201 -6.17 15.25 4.28
CA HIS A 201 -6.40 15.84 5.61
C HIS A 201 -5.48 17.03 5.93
N ARG A 202 -5.25 17.92 4.96
CA ARG A 202 -4.33 19.08 5.09
C ARG A 202 -4.72 20.18 6.08
N GLU A 203 -5.89 20.10 6.72
CA GLU A 203 -6.34 21.09 7.71
C GLU A 203 -5.39 21.23 8.91
N LYS A 204 -4.55 20.22 9.13
CA LYS A 204 -3.56 20.20 10.20
C LYS A 204 -2.15 20.29 9.62
N TRP A 205 -1.34 21.18 10.19
CA TRP A 205 0.04 21.43 9.73
C TRP A 205 0.92 20.17 9.75
N TRP A 206 0.69 19.25 10.71
CA TRP A 206 1.43 17.99 10.75
C TRP A 206 1.08 17.09 9.56
N ASN A 207 -0.15 17.08 9.05
CA ASN A 207 -0.46 16.30 7.85
C ASN A 207 0.23 16.88 6.61
N LEU A 208 0.41 18.21 6.54
CA LEU A 208 1.22 18.84 5.50
C LEU A 208 2.69 18.42 5.60
N LEU A 209 3.26 18.43 6.81
CA LEU A 209 4.62 17.97 7.06
C LEU A 209 4.80 16.48 6.73
N GLY A 210 3.87 15.63 7.15
CA GLY A 210 3.88 14.20 6.86
C GLY A 210 3.79 13.92 5.35
N GLY A 211 2.90 14.64 4.64
CA GLY A 211 2.80 14.58 3.19
C GLY A 211 4.08 15.02 2.48
N PHE A 212 4.72 16.11 2.95
CA PHE A 212 5.99 16.59 2.42
C PHE A 212 7.11 15.54 2.56
N ILE A 213 7.29 14.98 3.77
CA ILE A 213 8.32 13.96 4.02
C ILE A 213 8.05 12.70 3.19
N ALA A 214 6.79 12.28 3.08
CA ALA A 214 6.41 11.11 2.30
C ALA A 214 6.68 11.31 0.79
N ILE A 215 6.33 12.46 0.23
CA ILE A 215 6.61 12.82 -1.17
C ILE A 215 8.12 12.90 -1.40
N LEU A 216 8.88 13.50 -0.48
CA LEU A 216 10.35 13.54 -0.56
C LEU A 216 10.91 12.13 -0.68
N CYS A 217 10.51 11.22 0.20
CA CYS A 217 10.99 9.83 0.17
C CYS A 217 10.61 9.13 -1.15
N VAL A 218 9.41 9.36 -1.69
CA VAL A 218 9.02 8.83 -3.00
C VAL A 218 9.92 9.35 -4.12
N MET A 219 10.22 10.64 -4.15
CA MET A 219 11.12 11.22 -5.16
C MET A 219 12.53 10.62 -5.08
N LEU A 220 13.05 10.43 -3.85
CA LEU A 220 14.35 9.80 -3.62
C LEU A 220 14.42 8.33 -4.07
N THR A 221 13.29 7.65 -4.32
CA THR A 221 13.33 6.29 -4.88
C THR A 221 13.74 6.25 -6.34
N LEU A 222 13.62 7.39 -7.05
CA LEU A 222 13.92 7.56 -8.48
C LEU A 222 13.27 6.48 -9.35
N SER A 223 12.11 5.99 -8.92
CA SER A 223 11.33 5.00 -9.65
C SER A 223 10.31 5.68 -10.55
N ARG A 224 10.37 5.38 -11.85
CA ARG A 224 9.41 5.86 -12.85
C ARG A 224 7.96 5.48 -12.49
N GLY A 225 7.73 4.22 -12.12
CA GLY A 225 6.41 3.74 -11.72
C GLY A 225 5.90 4.41 -10.44
N ALA A 226 6.81 4.74 -9.51
CA ALA A 226 6.49 5.49 -8.30
C ALA A 226 6.07 6.92 -8.60
N ILE A 227 6.83 7.61 -9.46
CA ILE A 227 6.55 8.99 -9.87
C ILE A 227 5.21 9.08 -10.61
N ILE A 228 4.95 8.17 -11.54
CA ILE A 228 3.66 8.08 -12.25
C ILE A 228 2.51 7.89 -11.26
N SER A 229 2.65 6.95 -10.31
CA SER A 229 1.62 6.68 -9.30
C SER A 229 1.39 7.88 -8.37
N LEU A 230 2.46 8.59 -7.99
CA LEU A 230 2.36 9.81 -7.20
C LEU A 230 1.64 10.93 -7.96
N VAL A 231 1.93 11.12 -9.25
CA VAL A 231 1.23 12.11 -10.09
C VAL A 231 -0.26 11.79 -10.15
N ILE A 232 -0.64 10.53 -10.35
CA ILE A 232 -2.06 10.10 -10.33
C ILE A 232 -2.71 10.46 -8.99
N VAL A 233 -2.08 10.14 -7.86
CA VAL A 233 -2.58 10.46 -6.52
C VAL A 233 -2.71 11.97 -6.31
N LEU A 234 -1.72 12.76 -6.73
CA LEU A 234 -1.77 14.23 -6.64
C LEU A 234 -2.92 14.81 -7.45
N VAL A 235 -3.12 14.34 -8.69
CA VAL A 235 -4.23 14.76 -9.55
C VAL A 235 -5.57 14.44 -8.88
N LEU A 236 -5.76 13.24 -8.34
CA LEU A 236 -7.00 12.88 -7.66
C LEU A 236 -7.25 13.73 -6.41
N CYS A 237 -6.22 13.98 -5.60
CA CYS A 237 -6.30 14.90 -4.46
C CYS A 237 -6.69 16.33 -4.88
N LEU A 238 -6.21 16.81 -6.04
CA LEU A 238 -6.61 18.10 -6.61
C LEU A 238 -8.07 18.09 -7.09
N LEU A 239 -8.56 16.99 -7.67
CA LEU A 239 -9.94 16.89 -8.14
C LEU A 239 -10.95 16.91 -7.00
N VAL A 240 -10.63 16.26 -5.89
CA VAL A 240 -11.51 16.15 -4.71
C VAL A 240 -11.42 17.37 -3.79
N GLY A 241 -10.30 18.09 -3.78
CA GLY A 241 -10.04 19.21 -2.87
C GLY A 241 -10.91 20.46 -3.10
N SER A 242 -11.12 21.23 -2.02
CA SER A 242 -11.68 22.59 -2.10
C SER A 242 -10.72 23.54 -2.82
N TRP A 243 -11.21 24.66 -3.37
CA TRP A 243 -10.39 25.65 -4.10
C TRP A 243 -9.11 26.07 -3.35
N LYS A 244 -9.25 26.48 -2.08
CA LYS A 244 -8.11 26.86 -1.22
C LYS A 244 -7.07 25.76 -1.17
N SER A 245 -7.55 24.53 -1.08
CA SER A 245 -6.70 23.38 -0.89
C SER A 245 -6.05 22.91 -2.21
N LYS A 246 -6.69 23.15 -3.37
CA LYS A 246 -6.04 23.04 -4.68
C LYS A 246 -4.88 24.03 -4.81
N LEU A 247 -5.10 25.30 -4.45
CA LEU A 247 -4.06 26.33 -4.47
C LEU A 247 -2.88 25.96 -3.58
N LEU A 248 -3.14 25.52 -2.34
CA LEU A 248 -2.08 25.07 -1.42
C LEU A 248 -1.28 23.87 -1.97
N MET A 249 -1.93 22.94 -2.67
CA MET A 249 -1.23 21.82 -3.30
C MET A 249 -0.35 22.25 -4.46
N ILE A 250 -0.83 23.16 -5.32
CA ILE A 250 -0.04 23.68 -6.44
C ILE A 250 1.17 24.43 -5.91
N LEU A 251 0.96 25.39 -5.01
CA LEU A 251 2.04 26.17 -4.39
C LEU A 251 3.01 25.26 -3.62
N GLY A 252 2.49 24.29 -2.87
CA GLY A 252 3.29 23.32 -2.12
C GLY A 252 4.10 22.41 -3.03
N SER A 253 3.56 21.97 -4.17
CA SER A 253 4.28 21.13 -5.14
C SER A 253 5.39 21.90 -5.85
N VAL A 254 5.11 23.16 -6.24
CA VAL A 254 6.12 24.06 -6.84
C VAL A 254 7.23 24.36 -5.82
N GLY A 255 6.86 24.76 -4.59
CA GLY A 255 7.80 25.03 -3.52
C GLY A 255 8.65 23.81 -3.15
N PHE A 256 8.04 22.62 -3.10
CA PHE A 256 8.74 21.36 -2.91
C PHE A 256 9.77 21.12 -4.02
N PHE A 257 9.37 21.26 -5.29
CA PHE A 257 10.25 20.98 -6.42
C PHE A 257 11.45 21.94 -6.46
N LEU A 258 11.21 23.23 -6.22
CA LEU A 258 12.28 24.24 -6.15
C LEU A 258 13.24 23.96 -4.99
N LEU A 259 12.73 23.65 -3.79
CA LEU A 259 13.55 23.33 -2.63
C LEU A 259 14.36 22.05 -2.82
N ALA A 260 13.73 21.01 -3.38
CA ALA A 260 14.38 19.74 -3.67
C ALA A 260 15.49 19.94 -4.73
N ASN A 261 15.21 20.66 -5.82
CA ASN A 261 16.22 20.92 -6.85
C ASN A 261 17.39 21.75 -6.31
N PHE A 262 17.12 22.78 -5.49
CA PHE A 262 18.15 23.56 -4.82
C PHE A 262 19.01 22.68 -3.89
N PHE A 263 18.41 21.79 -3.10
CA PHE A 263 19.16 20.87 -2.25
C PHE A 263 20.07 19.94 -3.06
N PHE A 264 19.56 19.35 -4.13
CA PHE A 264 20.33 18.47 -5.00
C PHE A 264 21.50 19.19 -5.68
N ASP A 265 21.27 20.39 -6.19
CA ASP A 265 22.31 21.23 -6.79
C ASP A 265 23.44 21.57 -5.78
N GLN A 266 23.08 21.95 -4.55
CA GLN A 266 24.05 22.39 -3.55
C GLN A 266 24.80 21.26 -2.83
N PHE A 267 24.17 20.10 -2.64
CA PHE A 267 24.73 19.03 -1.80
C PHE A 267 25.10 17.76 -2.57
N MET A 268 24.57 17.58 -3.78
CA MET A 268 24.78 16.36 -4.57
C MET A 268 25.51 16.64 -5.90
N GLU A 269 25.82 17.91 -6.21
CA GLU A 269 26.45 18.36 -7.46
C GLU A 269 25.70 17.88 -8.73
N VAL A 270 24.41 17.59 -8.59
CA VAL A 270 23.56 17.05 -9.66
C VAL A 270 22.20 17.72 -9.60
N SER A 271 21.66 18.10 -10.76
CA SER A 271 20.29 18.62 -10.88
C SER A 271 19.27 17.49 -10.76
N LEU A 272 18.29 17.64 -9.85
CA LEU A 272 17.19 16.68 -9.70
C LEU A 272 16.36 16.59 -11.00
N TRP A 273 16.19 17.72 -11.70
CA TRP A 273 15.48 17.75 -12.97
C TRP A 273 16.21 16.92 -14.04
N GLU A 274 17.52 17.10 -14.19
CA GLU A 274 18.31 16.38 -15.20
C GLU A 274 18.30 14.88 -14.93
N LEU A 275 18.48 14.48 -13.66
CA LEU A 275 18.41 13.10 -13.21
C LEU A 275 17.06 12.47 -13.58
N MET A 276 15.96 13.19 -13.36
CA MET A 276 14.62 12.73 -13.71
C MET A 276 14.45 12.60 -15.24
N VAL A 277 14.90 13.59 -16.01
CA VAL A 277 14.84 13.53 -17.48
C VAL A 277 15.65 12.35 -18.02
N GLU A 278 16.86 12.11 -17.52
CA GLU A 278 17.68 10.96 -17.87
C GLU A 278 16.97 9.63 -17.56
N ARG A 279 16.36 9.54 -16.37
CA ARG A 279 15.66 8.32 -15.94
C ARG A 279 14.49 7.97 -16.85
N PHE A 280 13.73 8.97 -17.32
CA PHE A 280 12.62 8.77 -18.24
C PHE A 280 13.07 8.62 -19.71
N GLY A 281 14.18 9.25 -20.10
CA GLY A 281 14.74 9.14 -21.46
C GLY A 281 15.23 7.73 -21.81
N THR A 282 15.74 7.00 -20.81
CA THR A 282 16.34 5.66 -20.99
C THR A 282 15.34 4.49 -20.98
N VAL A 283 14.01 4.74 -20.99
CA VAL A 283 12.97 3.69 -20.92
C VAL A 283 13.04 2.71 -22.10
N GLY A 284 13.27 3.22 -23.31
CA GLY A 284 13.37 2.39 -24.52
C GLY A 284 14.64 1.55 -24.53
N GLU A 285 15.76 2.13 -24.09
CA GLU A 285 17.07 1.48 -24.06
C GLU A 285 17.15 0.38 -22.99
N ASP A 286 16.47 0.57 -21.84
CA ASP A 286 16.51 -0.38 -20.74
C ASP A 286 15.31 -1.34 -20.67
N GLY A 287 14.43 -1.34 -21.69
CA GLY A 287 13.27 -2.24 -21.78
C GLY A 287 12.30 -2.11 -20.60
N GLY A 288 12.12 -0.89 -20.07
CA GLY A 288 11.33 -0.68 -18.85
C GLY A 288 11.97 -1.33 -17.63
N SER A 289 13.31 -1.33 -17.56
CA SER A 289 14.15 -2.08 -16.62
C SER A 289 14.08 -3.61 -16.80
N GLY A 290 14.05 -4.07 -18.05
CA GLY A 290 13.96 -5.48 -18.43
C GLY A 290 12.57 -6.10 -18.28
N ARG A 291 11.53 -5.29 -18.03
CA ARG A 291 10.17 -5.79 -17.81
C ARG A 291 9.47 -6.17 -19.11
N PHE A 292 9.80 -5.51 -20.22
CA PHE A 292 9.13 -5.79 -21.50
C PHE A 292 9.38 -7.22 -21.99
N ASP A 293 10.58 -7.76 -21.78
CA ASP A 293 10.91 -9.15 -22.11
C ASP A 293 10.09 -10.11 -21.22
N ILE A 294 10.10 -9.89 -19.90
CA ILE A 294 9.33 -10.68 -18.92
C ILE A 294 7.83 -10.70 -19.28
N TRP A 295 7.29 -9.56 -19.70
CA TRP A 295 5.87 -9.45 -20.08
C TRP A 295 5.57 -10.15 -21.40
N THR A 296 6.53 -10.15 -22.34
CA THR A 296 6.41 -10.87 -23.61
C THR A 296 6.34 -12.38 -23.35
N ASP A 297 7.23 -12.90 -22.52
CA ASP A 297 7.24 -14.32 -22.11
C ASP A 297 5.96 -14.68 -21.35
N GLY A 298 5.56 -13.84 -20.38
CA GLY A 298 4.31 -14.00 -19.65
C GLY A 298 3.09 -14.07 -20.58
N PHE A 299 3.02 -13.20 -21.58
CA PHE A 299 1.93 -13.20 -22.55
C PHE A 299 1.91 -14.46 -23.42
N ALA A 300 3.07 -15.00 -23.78
CA ALA A 300 3.15 -16.29 -24.46
C ALA A 300 2.58 -17.43 -23.60
N TYR A 301 2.86 -17.44 -22.29
CA TYR A 301 2.30 -18.44 -21.35
C TYR A 301 0.78 -18.32 -21.20
N PHE A 302 0.28 -17.09 -21.20
CA PHE A 302 -1.16 -16.85 -21.23
C PHE A 302 -1.81 -17.39 -22.51
N MET A 303 -1.18 -17.18 -23.67
CA MET A 303 -1.72 -17.66 -24.95
C MET A 303 -1.79 -19.18 -25.06
N ASP A 304 -0.91 -19.91 -24.37
CA ASP A 304 -0.99 -21.38 -24.27
C ASP A 304 -2.19 -21.85 -23.41
N LYS A 305 -2.48 -21.16 -22.29
CA LYS A 305 -3.56 -21.53 -21.34
C LYS A 305 -4.48 -20.36 -21.00
N PRO A 306 -5.25 -19.80 -21.97
CA PRO A 306 -5.92 -18.52 -21.79
C PRO A 306 -7.10 -18.54 -20.81
N LEU A 307 -7.80 -19.67 -20.69
CA LEU A 307 -9.00 -19.75 -19.84
C LEU A 307 -8.67 -19.82 -18.35
N PHE A 308 -7.73 -20.71 -17.99
CA PHE A 308 -7.46 -21.08 -16.59
C PHE A 308 -6.03 -20.77 -16.15
N GLY A 309 -5.15 -20.34 -17.05
CA GLY A 309 -3.75 -20.02 -16.74
C GLY A 309 -2.90 -21.22 -16.36
N ILE A 310 -1.62 -20.95 -16.14
CA ILE A 310 -0.59 -21.95 -15.86
C ILE A 310 -0.61 -22.50 -14.42
N GLY A 311 -1.47 -21.95 -13.56
CA GLY A 311 -1.59 -22.27 -12.13
C GLY A 311 -1.01 -21.18 -11.24
N SER A 312 -1.56 -21.02 -10.04
CA SER A 312 -1.15 -19.95 -9.12
C SER A 312 0.31 -20.10 -8.66
N PHE A 313 1.02 -18.98 -8.63
CA PHE A 313 2.41 -18.85 -8.22
C PHE A 313 3.40 -19.71 -9.02
N ASN A 314 3.07 -19.95 -10.30
CA ASN A 314 3.89 -20.76 -11.21
C ASN A 314 4.75 -19.92 -12.16
N PHE A 315 4.47 -18.62 -12.34
CA PHE A 315 5.16 -17.82 -13.35
C PHE A 315 6.69 -17.88 -13.20
N GLN A 316 7.20 -17.70 -11.99
CA GLN A 316 8.63 -17.80 -11.70
C GLN A 316 9.24 -19.15 -12.05
N ALA A 317 8.50 -20.24 -11.82
CA ALA A 317 8.97 -21.60 -12.09
C ALA A 317 8.98 -21.89 -13.61
N TYR A 318 7.94 -21.46 -14.33
CA TYR A 318 7.88 -21.55 -15.79
C TYR A 318 9.01 -20.75 -16.44
N HIS A 319 9.13 -19.48 -16.08
CA HIS A 319 10.19 -18.62 -16.62
C HIS A 319 11.60 -19.13 -16.24
N SER A 320 11.77 -19.72 -15.06
CA SER A 320 13.04 -20.36 -14.69
C SER A 320 13.36 -21.58 -15.54
N PHE A 321 12.36 -22.36 -15.93
CA PHE A 321 12.54 -23.55 -16.76
C PHE A 321 12.85 -23.19 -18.21
N GLU A 322 12.14 -22.21 -18.77
CA GLU A 322 12.27 -21.86 -20.19
C GLU A 322 13.37 -20.83 -20.48
N ALA A 323 13.49 -19.80 -19.65
CA ALA A 323 14.44 -18.69 -19.82
C ALA A 323 15.62 -18.75 -18.82
N GLY A 324 15.74 -19.83 -18.04
CA GLY A 324 16.87 -20.06 -17.14
C GLY A 324 16.97 -19.13 -15.93
N LYS A 325 15.92 -18.35 -15.63
CA LYS A 325 15.93 -17.36 -14.55
C LYS A 325 14.60 -17.31 -13.81
N ALA A 326 14.61 -17.47 -12.49
CA ALA A 326 13.44 -17.21 -11.66
C ALA A 326 13.28 -15.70 -11.45
N ILE A 327 12.20 -15.12 -11.99
CA ILE A 327 11.92 -13.68 -11.90
C ILE A 327 10.43 -13.42 -11.69
N PHE A 328 10.10 -12.36 -10.95
CA PHE A 328 8.73 -11.91 -10.78
C PHE A 328 8.24 -11.20 -12.04
N MET A 329 6.93 -11.28 -12.29
CA MET A 329 6.29 -10.60 -13.43
C MET A 329 6.44 -9.08 -13.36
N HIS A 330 6.57 -8.52 -12.16
CA HIS A 330 6.61 -7.08 -11.92
C HIS A 330 5.38 -6.35 -12.52
N ASN A 331 4.26 -7.05 -12.61
CA ASN A 331 2.95 -6.54 -13.02
C ASN A 331 1.91 -7.51 -12.49
N SER A 332 1.24 -7.14 -11.40
CA SER A 332 0.29 -8.02 -10.72
C SER A 332 -0.88 -8.38 -11.63
N PHE A 333 -1.35 -7.48 -12.50
CA PHE A 333 -2.49 -7.77 -13.37
C PHE A 333 -2.13 -8.80 -14.44
N LEU A 334 -0.95 -8.67 -15.04
CA LEU A 334 -0.45 -9.66 -15.99
C LEU A 334 -0.16 -10.99 -15.29
N GLU A 335 0.41 -10.96 -14.08
CA GLU A 335 0.64 -12.16 -13.28
C GLU A 335 -0.67 -12.90 -12.99
N ILE A 336 -1.72 -12.19 -12.55
CA ILE A 336 -3.05 -12.77 -12.35
C ILE A 336 -3.58 -13.39 -13.65
N LEU A 337 -3.49 -12.65 -14.77
CA LEU A 337 -3.96 -13.13 -16.07
C LEU A 337 -3.23 -14.41 -16.51
N VAL A 338 -1.90 -14.45 -16.37
CA VAL A 338 -1.07 -15.60 -16.77
C VAL A 338 -1.30 -16.80 -15.87
N GLU A 339 -1.35 -16.60 -14.56
CA GLU A 339 -1.45 -17.70 -13.58
C GLU A 339 -2.86 -18.28 -13.46
N THR A 340 -3.89 -17.45 -13.65
CA THR A 340 -5.29 -17.83 -13.38
C THR A 340 -6.21 -17.78 -14.60
N GLY A 341 -5.70 -17.29 -15.72
CA GLY A 341 -6.44 -17.12 -16.97
C GLY A 341 -7.49 -16.01 -16.90
N ILE A 342 -8.28 -15.91 -17.96
CA ILE A 342 -9.31 -14.87 -18.07
C ILE A 342 -10.38 -15.01 -16.97
N VAL A 343 -10.67 -16.22 -16.51
CA VAL A 343 -11.65 -16.47 -15.43
C VAL A 343 -11.19 -15.84 -14.13
N GLY A 344 -9.93 -16.05 -13.73
CA GLY A 344 -9.40 -15.45 -12.50
C GLY A 344 -9.24 -13.95 -12.61
N MET A 345 -8.84 -13.44 -13.78
CA MET A 345 -8.80 -12.01 -14.05
C MET A 345 -10.19 -11.35 -13.91
N MET A 346 -11.26 -11.98 -14.43
CA MET A 346 -12.63 -11.47 -14.26
C MET A 346 -13.07 -11.45 -12.79
N LEU A 347 -12.74 -12.48 -12.02
CA LEU A 347 -13.02 -12.53 -10.58
C LEU A 347 -12.27 -11.42 -9.83
N TYR A 348 -10.99 -11.23 -10.14
CA TYR A 348 -10.18 -10.16 -9.54
C TYR A 348 -10.73 -8.78 -9.88
N VAL A 349 -11.00 -8.50 -11.16
CA VAL A 349 -11.61 -7.24 -11.60
C VAL A 349 -12.96 -7.01 -10.91
N THR A 350 -13.78 -8.05 -10.76
CA THR A 350 -15.05 -7.95 -10.02
C THR A 350 -14.82 -7.51 -8.58
N ALA A 351 -13.83 -8.08 -7.88
CA ALA A 351 -13.48 -7.67 -6.52
C ALA A 351 -13.02 -6.21 -6.45
N ILE A 352 -12.16 -5.78 -7.38
CA ILE A 352 -11.65 -4.40 -7.46
C ILE A 352 -12.77 -3.39 -7.80
N VAL A 353 -13.63 -3.71 -8.76
CA VAL A 353 -14.77 -2.85 -9.12
C VAL A 353 -15.76 -2.77 -7.96
N ALA A 354 -16.04 -3.89 -7.27
CA ALA A 354 -16.96 -3.91 -6.13
C ALA A 354 -16.47 -3.02 -4.97
N ILE A 355 -15.18 -3.09 -4.62
CA ILE A 355 -14.62 -2.24 -3.55
C ILE A 355 -14.56 -0.77 -3.98
N LEU A 356 -14.15 -0.48 -5.23
CA LEU A 356 -14.10 0.88 -5.75
C LEU A 356 -15.49 1.52 -5.78
N TRP A 357 -16.50 0.79 -6.23
CA TRP A 357 -17.88 1.24 -6.23
C TRP A 357 -18.41 1.53 -4.82
N ALA A 358 -18.14 0.64 -3.86
CA ALA A 358 -18.53 0.85 -2.46
C ALA A 358 -17.86 2.09 -1.86
N LEU A 359 -16.56 2.29 -2.13
CA LEU A 359 -15.80 3.45 -1.67
C LEU A 359 -16.28 4.75 -2.32
N ILE A 360 -16.53 4.79 -3.62
CA ILE A 360 -17.05 5.99 -4.30
C ILE A 360 -18.43 6.34 -3.73
N LYS A 361 -19.33 5.37 -3.57
CA LYS A 361 -20.64 5.60 -2.91
C LYS A 361 -20.49 6.11 -1.49
N ALA A 362 -19.48 5.67 -0.75
CA ALA A 362 -19.18 6.20 0.57
C ALA A 362 -18.67 7.65 0.50
N ALA A 363 -17.72 7.93 -0.40
CA ALA A 363 -17.06 9.21 -0.58
C ALA A 363 -17.96 10.33 -1.14
N LEU A 364 -18.99 9.96 -1.91
CA LEU A 364 -20.02 10.90 -2.38
C LEU A 364 -20.93 11.39 -1.26
N VAL A 365 -21.14 10.57 -0.22
CA VAL A 365 -21.97 10.93 0.95
C VAL A 365 -21.12 11.59 2.03
N ASP A 366 -19.92 11.08 2.26
CA ASP A 366 -18.96 11.58 3.25
C ASP A 366 -17.62 11.85 2.57
N ARG A 367 -17.33 13.13 2.33
CA ARG A 367 -16.13 13.57 1.61
C ARG A 367 -14.83 13.13 2.30
N GLU A 368 -14.85 12.81 3.59
CA GLU A 368 -13.67 12.28 4.27
C GLU A 368 -13.26 10.92 3.70
N GLN A 369 -14.16 10.12 3.11
CA GLN A 369 -13.82 8.78 2.61
C GLN A 369 -13.03 8.78 1.27
N TRP A 370 -12.83 9.93 0.63
CA TRP A 370 -12.08 10.00 -0.64
C TRP A 370 -10.63 9.52 -0.52
N TRP A 371 -10.01 9.61 0.65
CA TRP A 371 -8.62 9.16 0.84
C TRP A 371 -8.46 7.65 0.61
N LEU A 372 -9.49 6.85 0.94
CA LEU A 372 -9.48 5.40 0.67
C LEU A 372 -9.60 5.11 -0.83
N VAL A 373 -10.40 5.89 -1.58
CA VAL A 373 -10.48 5.78 -3.04
C VAL A 373 -9.11 6.10 -3.66
N ILE A 374 -8.49 7.20 -3.21
CA ILE A 374 -7.18 7.65 -3.70
C ILE A 374 -6.09 6.62 -3.36
N ALA A 375 -6.09 6.09 -2.13
CA ALA A 375 -5.16 5.05 -1.70
C ALA A 375 -5.30 3.77 -2.55
N LEU A 376 -6.53 3.32 -2.81
CA LEU A 376 -6.79 2.15 -3.66
C LEU A 376 -6.24 2.39 -5.08
N ILE A 377 -6.49 3.55 -5.68
CA ILE A 377 -5.97 3.86 -7.02
C ILE A 377 -4.44 3.94 -7.01
N GLY A 378 -3.83 4.51 -5.97
CA GLY A 378 -2.37 4.51 -5.78
C GLY A 378 -1.79 3.10 -5.71
N TYR A 379 -2.42 2.20 -4.95
CA TYR A 379 -2.02 0.79 -4.89
C TYR A 379 -2.16 0.10 -6.25
N LEU A 380 -3.29 0.24 -6.93
CA LEU A 380 -3.52 -0.36 -8.25
C LEU A 380 -2.52 0.15 -9.29
N SER A 381 -2.19 1.45 -9.26
CA SER A 381 -1.15 2.03 -10.11
C SER A 381 0.21 1.39 -9.86
N MET A 382 0.63 1.26 -8.60
CA MET A 382 1.89 0.60 -8.24
C MET A 382 1.92 -0.89 -8.62
N MET A 383 0.78 -1.58 -8.57
CA MET A 383 0.64 -2.98 -8.97
C MET A 383 0.88 -3.22 -10.47
N THR A 384 0.88 -2.18 -11.31
CA THR A 384 1.32 -2.30 -12.73
C THR A 384 2.83 -2.53 -12.86
N SER A 385 3.61 -2.18 -11.84
CA SER A 385 5.09 -2.25 -11.83
C SER A 385 5.64 -3.22 -10.77
N LEU A 386 4.77 -3.92 -10.06
CA LEU A 386 5.10 -4.85 -8.98
C LEU A 386 4.21 -6.09 -9.01
N SER A 387 4.73 -7.20 -8.49
CA SER A 387 4.00 -8.44 -8.20
C SER A 387 3.59 -8.49 -6.73
N LEU A 388 2.31 -8.20 -6.43
CA LEU A 388 1.80 -7.96 -5.06
C LEU A 388 0.53 -8.75 -4.73
N ILE A 389 0.23 -9.82 -5.49
CA ILE A 389 -0.98 -10.64 -5.30
C ILE A 389 -1.11 -11.12 -3.85
N LEU A 390 0.00 -11.50 -3.21
CA LEU A 390 0.03 -12.02 -1.83
C LEU A 390 0.61 -11.00 -0.83
N ASN A 391 0.51 -9.70 -1.13
CA ASN A 391 1.05 -8.68 -0.24
C ASN A 391 0.10 -8.39 0.94
N GLU A 392 0.61 -8.54 2.17
CA GLU A 392 -0.17 -8.39 3.40
C GLU A 392 -0.76 -6.99 3.63
N ILE A 393 -0.12 -5.94 3.12
CA ILE A 393 -0.59 -4.56 3.27
C ILE A 393 -1.83 -4.33 2.40
N PHE A 394 -1.89 -4.97 1.23
CA PHE A 394 -3.10 -4.94 0.40
C PHE A 394 -4.28 -5.62 1.10
N PHE A 395 -4.06 -6.78 1.73
CA PHE A 395 -5.08 -7.43 2.57
C PHE A 395 -5.50 -6.54 3.73
N PHE A 396 -4.54 -5.95 4.45
CA PHE A 396 -4.83 -5.03 5.56
C PHE A 396 -5.63 -3.80 5.09
N PHE A 397 -5.34 -3.27 3.90
CA PHE A 397 -6.11 -2.18 3.31
C PHE A 397 -7.58 -2.58 3.06
N PHE A 398 -7.85 -3.79 2.55
CA PHE A 398 -9.23 -4.27 2.41
C PHE A 398 -9.95 -4.36 3.77
N VAL A 399 -9.23 -4.70 4.85
CA VAL A 399 -9.78 -4.66 6.21
C VAL A 399 -10.13 -3.22 6.64
N LEU A 400 -9.23 -2.26 6.37
CA LEU A 400 -9.47 -0.84 6.66
C LEU A 400 -10.72 -0.33 5.92
N VAL A 401 -10.90 -0.71 4.65
CA VAL A 401 -12.08 -0.35 3.86
C VAL A 401 -13.35 -0.96 4.47
N ALA A 402 -13.34 -2.25 4.80
CA ALA A 402 -14.50 -2.89 5.44
C ALA A 402 -14.87 -2.23 6.77
N ARG A 403 -13.87 -1.83 7.57
CA ARG A 403 -14.07 -1.11 8.84
C ARG A 403 -14.62 0.31 8.63
N SER A 404 -14.14 1.04 7.63
CA SER A 404 -14.64 2.36 7.22
C SER A 404 -16.12 2.30 6.85
N LEU A 405 -16.48 1.38 5.96
CA LEU A 405 -17.85 1.25 5.45
C LEU A 405 -18.85 0.98 6.59
N LYS A 406 -18.48 0.16 7.57
CA LYS A 406 -19.28 -0.08 8.78
C LYS A 406 -19.40 1.14 9.68
N GLU A 407 -18.33 1.91 9.86
CA GLU A 407 -18.41 3.16 10.64
C GLU A 407 -19.39 4.14 10.01
N LYS A 408 -19.34 4.24 8.68
CA LYS A 408 -20.22 5.11 7.90
C LYS A 408 -21.68 4.70 8.03
N GLU A 409 -22.00 3.42 7.88
CA GLU A 409 -23.36 2.90 8.09
C GLU A 409 -23.86 3.21 9.50
N ALA A 410 -23.07 2.92 10.54
CA ALA A 410 -23.43 3.23 11.93
C ALA A 410 -23.64 4.74 12.16
N ASN A 411 -22.86 5.60 11.53
CA ASN A 411 -23.01 7.05 11.63
C ASN A 411 -24.27 7.55 10.92
N ILE A 412 -24.66 6.96 9.78
CA ILE A 412 -25.91 7.27 9.09
C ILE A 412 -27.11 6.86 9.94
N GLU A 413 -27.09 5.65 10.52
CA GLU A 413 -28.15 5.15 11.38
C GLU A 413 -28.33 6.02 12.63
N ARG A 414 -27.22 6.39 13.30
CA ARG A 414 -27.26 7.36 14.40
C ARG A 414 -27.98 8.62 13.95
N ARG A 415 -27.53 9.28 12.87
CA ARG A 415 -28.14 10.53 12.36
C ARG A 415 -29.63 10.41 12.01
N LYS A 416 -30.12 9.24 11.60
CA LYS A 416 -31.55 9.00 11.35
C LYS A 416 -32.33 8.86 12.67
N GLY A 417 -31.79 8.16 13.65
CA GLY A 417 -32.40 8.00 14.97
C GLY A 417 -32.51 9.30 15.79
N TRP A 418 -31.70 10.32 15.48
CA TRP A 418 -31.82 11.67 16.06
C TRP A 418 -32.94 12.52 15.41
N ARG A 419 -33.51 12.10 14.27
CA ARG A 419 -34.55 12.84 13.53
C ARG A 419 -35.97 12.29 13.73
N THR A 420 -36.09 11.18 14.45
CA THR A 420 -37.35 10.58 14.93
C THR A 420 -37.46 10.80 16.42
#